data_AF-A0A4R8DDG8-F1
#
_entry.id   AF-A0A4R8DDG8-F1
#
_cell.length_a   1.000
_cell.length_b   1.000
_cell.length_c   1.000
_cell.angle_alpha   90.00
_cell.angle_beta   90.00
_cell.angle_gamma   90.00
#
_symmetry.space_group_name_H-M   'P 1'
#
loop_
_entity.id
_entity.type
_entity.pdbx_description
1 polymer ?
#
loop_
_entity_poly.entity_id
_entity_poly.type
_entity_poly.pdbx_seq_one_letter_code
_entity_poly.pdbx_strand_id
1 'polypeptide(L)'
;MTRTTKIALGTGLLGLLASLVVALTGTSGGAQAEAQTPTRHFVANLQGGTAPFALGYNLADKSSVSSLSALPTGVQAVFWLGQKCPSPADSTFKAKVDALASNPKVFAYYLSDEPHIGDCPGGPAALRSRADYIRAASGGRQKSFIVLSKVADYQPFAPANSHVDLVGLDPYPCSVANPQCDLGKIGEKVSAARAAGVPLAAIVPVYQAFGQERATSHYYNLPTATQEHAILTEWKRLVPSPVMDYTYGWGNQGSANPTLVDSSALQKVFATFFATGS
;
A
#
# COMPACT_ATOMS: atom_id res chain seq x y z
N MET A 1 -87.52 45.78 1.49
CA MET A 1 -87.33 45.89 0.03
C MET A 1 -86.79 44.56 -0.49
N THR A 2 -87.45 44.08 -1.52
CA THR A 2 -87.47 42.74 -2.10
C THR A 2 -86.26 42.48 -3.00
N ARG A 3 -85.68 41.26 -2.92
CA ARG A 3 -85.28 40.37 -4.05
C ARG A 3 -84.38 39.25 -3.50
N THR A 4 -84.93 38.07 -3.21
CA THR A 4 -84.99 36.88 -4.09
C THR A 4 -83.60 36.50 -4.62
N THR A 5 -83.02 35.35 -4.26
CA THR A 5 -83.17 34.11 -5.06
C THR A 5 -82.81 32.85 -4.26
N LYS A 6 -83.62 31.82 -4.54
CA LYS A 6 -83.68 30.46 -3.99
C LYS A 6 -82.41 29.64 -4.22
N ILE A 7 -82.06 28.76 -3.28
CA ILE A 7 -81.46 27.44 -3.60
C ILE A 7 -82.17 26.36 -2.78
N ALA A 8 -82.50 25.27 -3.48
CA ALA A 8 -83.38 24.19 -3.11
C ALA A 8 -82.79 23.21 -2.08
N LEU A 9 -83.70 22.51 -1.40
CA LEU A 9 -83.47 21.40 -0.48
C LEU A 9 -82.81 20.20 -1.16
N GLY A 10 -82.03 19.44 -0.39
CA GLY A 10 -81.55 18.12 -0.76
C GLY A 10 -80.87 17.40 0.39
N THR A 11 -81.68 16.79 1.25
CA THR A 11 -81.36 15.82 2.30
C THR A 11 -80.36 14.72 1.89
N GLY A 12 -79.56 14.23 2.83
CA GLY A 12 -79.14 12.82 2.81
C GLY A 12 -77.70 12.55 3.23
N LEU A 13 -77.53 12.23 4.50
CA LEU A 13 -76.32 11.72 5.15
C LEU A 13 -75.92 10.33 4.61
N LEU A 14 -74.62 10.04 4.52
CA LEU A 14 -73.87 8.77 4.73
C LEU A 14 -72.52 8.96 4.01
N GLY A 15 -71.36 9.09 4.64
CA GLY A 15 -70.79 8.23 5.67
C GLY A 15 -69.69 7.38 5.04
N LEU A 16 -68.43 7.86 5.02
CA LEU A 16 -67.25 7.02 4.79
C LEU A 16 -66.00 7.69 5.41
N LEU A 17 -65.44 6.99 6.40
CA LEU A 17 -64.14 7.25 7.01
C LEU A 17 -63.03 7.06 5.96
N ALA A 18 -62.18 8.06 5.79
CA ALA A 18 -60.89 7.91 5.10
C ALA A 18 -59.76 8.06 6.13
N SER A 19 -59.09 6.94 6.39
CA SER A 19 -57.88 6.86 7.21
C SER A 19 -56.73 7.61 6.53
N LEU A 20 -56.11 8.55 7.23
CA LEU A 20 -54.95 9.28 6.78
C LEU A 20 -53.69 8.41 6.96
N VAL A 21 -53.19 7.81 5.86
CA VAL A 21 -51.87 7.16 5.85
C VAL A 21 -50.82 8.24 5.56
N VAL A 22 -50.08 8.65 6.59
CA VAL A 22 -48.88 9.47 6.43
C VAL A 22 -47.74 8.54 6.02
N ALA A 23 -47.38 8.55 4.74
CA ALA A 23 -46.17 7.90 4.25
C ALA A 23 -44.95 8.76 4.63
N LEU A 24 -44.26 8.40 5.70
CA LEU A 24 -42.91 8.90 5.95
C LEU A 24 -41.94 8.22 4.97
N THR A 25 -41.62 8.91 3.87
CA THR A 25 -40.51 8.53 3.01
C THR A 25 -39.21 8.84 3.74
N GLY A 26 -38.73 7.88 4.53
CA GLY A 26 -37.37 7.88 5.04
C GLY A 26 -36.41 7.65 3.88
N THR A 27 -35.78 8.71 3.38
CA THR A 27 -34.57 8.60 2.57
C THR A 27 -33.46 8.13 3.48
N SER A 28 -33.29 6.81 3.59
CA SER A 28 -32.06 6.21 4.10
C SER A 28 -30.94 6.61 3.15
N GLY A 29 -30.21 7.67 3.50
CA GLY A 29 -28.92 7.98 2.93
C GLY A 29 -27.97 6.85 3.26
N GLY A 30 -27.98 5.80 2.45
CA GLY A 30 -26.90 4.83 2.44
C GLY A 30 -25.65 5.58 2.02
N ALA A 31 -24.74 5.79 2.97
CA ALA A 31 -23.36 6.08 2.64
C ALA A 31 -22.93 4.97 1.68
N GLN A 32 -22.70 5.32 0.42
CA GLN A 32 -22.04 4.41 -0.49
C GLN A 32 -20.70 4.11 0.17
N ALA A 33 -20.51 2.87 0.61
CA ALA A 33 -19.18 2.38 0.95
C ALA A 33 -18.31 2.68 -0.27
N GLU A 34 -17.36 3.61 -0.15
CA GLU A 34 -16.33 3.78 -1.17
C GLU A 34 -15.77 2.39 -1.43
N ALA A 35 -15.87 1.92 -2.67
CA ALA A 35 -15.26 0.67 -3.06
C ALA A 35 -13.77 0.78 -2.72
N GLN A 36 -13.33 0.06 -1.68
CA GLN A 36 -11.94 0.04 -1.28
C GLN A 36 -11.11 -0.35 -2.50
N THR A 37 -10.16 0.51 -2.87
CA THR A 37 -9.25 0.19 -3.96
C THR A 37 -8.46 -1.05 -3.54
N PRO A 38 -8.43 -2.12 -4.35
CA PRO A 38 -7.71 -3.33 -3.97
C PRO A 38 -6.24 -3.06 -3.68
N THR A 39 -5.69 -3.69 -2.65
CA THR A 39 -4.26 -3.68 -2.33
C THR A 39 -3.43 -4.01 -3.58
N ARG A 40 -2.35 -3.25 -3.81
CA ARG A 40 -1.39 -3.54 -4.87
C ARG A 40 -0.22 -4.34 -4.31
N HIS A 41 0.22 -5.36 -5.03
CA HIS A 41 1.22 -6.32 -4.54
C HIS A 41 2.55 -6.11 -5.25
N PHE A 42 3.53 -5.58 -4.53
CA PHE A 42 4.88 -5.29 -5.03
C PHE A 42 5.85 -6.38 -4.63
N VAL A 43 6.73 -6.75 -5.56
CA VAL A 43 7.87 -7.64 -5.31
C VAL A 43 9.12 -7.07 -5.95
N ALA A 44 10.19 -7.00 -5.17
CA ALA A 44 11.48 -6.52 -5.64
C ALA A 44 12.42 -7.65 -6.08
N ASN A 45 13.52 -7.27 -6.72
CA ASN A 45 14.60 -8.18 -7.12
C ASN A 45 14.15 -9.20 -8.17
N LEU A 46 13.30 -8.75 -9.10
CA LEU A 46 12.76 -9.60 -10.17
C LEU A 46 13.83 -10.11 -11.14
N GLN A 47 14.95 -9.38 -11.30
CA GLN A 47 16.01 -9.69 -12.28
C GLN A 47 15.46 -9.93 -13.71
N GLY A 48 14.38 -9.22 -14.07
CA GLY A 48 13.69 -9.38 -15.36
C GLY A 48 12.66 -10.51 -15.41
N GLY A 49 12.52 -11.31 -14.34
CA GLY A 49 11.52 -12.38 -14.23
C GLY A 49 10.08 -11.85 -14.21
N THR A 50 9.17 -12.63 -14.79
CA THR A 50 7.73 -12.32 -14.89
C THR A 50 6.85 -13.34 -14.15
N ALA A 51 7.44 -14.45 -13.70
CA ALA A 51 6.73 -15.52 -12.98
C ALA A 51 5.89 -15.01 -11.78
N PRO A 52 6.31 -13.99 -11.00
CA PRO A 52 5.51 -13.49 -9.89
C PRO A 52 4.13 -12.98 -10.29
N PHE A 53 3.95 -12.47 -11.52
CA PHE A 53 2.64 -11.96 -11.94
C PHE A 53 1.57 -13.05 -12.01
N ALA A 54 1.96 -14.30 -12.27
CA ALA A 54 1.05 -15.45 -12.21
C ALA A 54 0.62 -15.80 -10.78
N LEU A 55 1.34 -15.31 -9.76
CA LEU A 55 1.01 -15.49 -8.35
C LEU A 55 0.10 -14.38 -7.81
N GLY A 56 -0.27 -13.38 -8.62
CA GLY A 56 -1.11 -12.25 -8.20
C GLY A 56 -0.35 -10.96 -7.91
N TYR A 57 0.98 -10.94 -8.03
CA TYR A 57 1.74 -9.69 -8.00
C TYR A 57 1.33 -8.78 -9.17
N ASN A 58 1.10 -7.50 -8.90
CA ASN A 58 0.64 -6.54 -9.91
C ASN A 58 1.47 -5.24 -9.95
N LEU A 59 2.53 -5.18 -9.13
CA LEU A 59 3.55 -4.13 -9.20
C LEU A 59 4.94 -4.74 -9.46
N ALA A 60 5.59 -4.25 -10.51
CA ALA A 60 6.92 -4.68 -10.93
C ALA A 60 8.00 -3.71 -10.48
N ASP A 61 9.12 -4.25 -10.00
CA ASP A 61 10.35 -3.50 -9.75
C ASP A 61 11.04 -3.12 -11.05
N LYS A 62 11.11 -1.81 -11.35
CA LYS A 62 11.72 -1.26 -12.56
C LYS A 62 12.65 -0.09 -12.24
N SER A 63 13.68 0.09 -13.06
CA SER A 63 14.60 1.23 -12.96
C SER A 63 14.78 2.00 -14.28
N SER A 64 14.29 1.45 -15.40
CA SER A 64 14.40 2.06 -16.75
C SER A 64 13.04 2.32 -17.38
N VAL A 65 12.88 3.49 -18.01
CA VAL A 65 11.66 3.89 -18.73
C VAL A 65 11.31 2.91 -19.86
N SER A 66 12.33 2.46 -20.61
CA SER A 66 12.14 1.54 -21.75
C SER A 66 11.56 0.19 -21.35
N SER A 67 11.68 -0.20 -20.07
CA SER A 67 11.19 -1.48 -19.57
C SER A 67 9.67 -1.52 -19.33
N LEU A 68 8.98 -0.37 -19.42
CA LEU A 68 7.53 -0.29 -19.15
C LEU A 68 6.66 -0.80 -20.29
N SER A 69 7.14 -0.71 -21.54
CA SER A 69 6.42 -1.24 -22.69
C SER A 69 6.20 -2.75 -22.56
N ALA A 70 7.17 -3.46 -21.99
CA ALA A 70 7.16 -4.90 -21.77
C ALA A 70 6.30 -5.37 -20.58
N LEU A 71 5.73 -4.44 -19.78
CA LEU A 71 4.86 -4.85 -18.67
C LEU A 71 3.55 -5.45 -19.18
N PRO A 72 3.13 -6.62 -18.65
CA PRO A 72 1.84 -7.21 -18.97
C PRO A 72 0.67 -6.28 -18.68
N THR A 73 -0.47 -6.52 -19.34
CA THR A 73 -1.73 -5.83 -19.02
C THR A 73 -2.07 -6.00 -17.54
N GLY A 74 -2.48 -4.91 -16.89
CA GLY A 74 -2.84 -4.91 -15.47
C GLY A 74 -1.66 -4.81 -14.50
N VAL A 75 -0.40 -4.85 -14.99
CA VAL A 75 0.80 -4.66 -14.16
C VAL A 75 1.29 -3.22 -14.28
N GLN A 76 1.52 -2.57 -13.14
CA GLN A 76 2.17 -1.26 -13.04
C GLN A 76 3.59 -1.40 -12.45
N ALA A 77 4.35 -0.31 -12.44
CA ALA A 77 5.72 -0.27 -11.94
C ALA A 77 5.82 0.49 -10.62
N VAL A 78 6.67 -0.03 -9.74
CA VAL A 78 7.36 0.76 -8.72
C VAL A 78 8.76 1.06 -9.27
N PHE A 79 9.06 2.34 -9.44
CA PHE A 79 10.35 2.78 -9.98
C PHE A 79 11.37 2.98 -8.88
N TRP A 80 12.43 2.18 -8.86
CA TRP A 80 13.60 2.47 -8.05
C TRP A 80 14.34 3.69 -8.60
N LEU A 81 14.32 4.79 -7.84
CA LEU A 81 15.06 6.02 -8.10
C LEU A 81 16.09 6.33 -7.02
N GLY A 82 16.27 5.39 -6.08
CA GLY A 82 16.79 5.67 -4.76
C GLY A 82 18.29 5.52 -4.60
N GLN A 83 18.73 6.12 -3.50
CA GLN A 83 20.02 5.98 -2.84
C GLN A 83 19.70 5.85 -1.34
N LYS A 84 20.57 5.22 -0.53
CA LYS A 84 20.33 5.13 0.92
C LYS A 84 20.12 6.52 1.54
N CYS A 85 21.00 7.48 1.27
CA CYS A 85 20.77 8.88 1.65
C CYS A 85 20.21 9.67 0.46
N PRO A 86 18.94 10.10 0.49
CA PRO A 86 18.36 10.87 -0.60
C PRO A 86 18.94 12.29 -0.64
N SER A 87 19.14 12.81 -1.85
CA SER A 87 19.42 14.23 -2.13
C SER A 87 18.14 14.96 -2.55
N PRO A 88 18.06 16.30 -2.44
CA PRO A 88 16.94 17.06 -3.00
C PRO A 88 16.71 16.78 -4.50
N ALA A 89 15.52 17.12 -5.00
CA ALA A 89 15.18 16.91 -6.41
C ALA A 89 16.05 17.79 -7.34
N ASP A 90 17.04 17.19 -7.99
CA ASP A 90 17.90 17.81 -8.99
C ASP A 90 17.32 17.69 -10.42
N SER A 91 18.02 18.25 -11.40
CA SER A 91 17.58 18.21 -12.81
C SER A 91 17.44 16.78 -13.35
N THR A 92 18.31 15.86 -12.95
CA THR A 92 18.28 14.45 -13.39
C THR A 92 17.04 13.73 -12.85
N PHE A 93 16.75 13.90 -11.56
CA PHE A 93 15.54 13.36 -10.94
C PHE A 93 14.29 13.92 -11.61
N LYS A 94 14.24 15.25 -11.78
CA LYS A 94 13.10 15.94 -12.39
C LYS A 94 12.83 15.47 -13.81
N ALA A 95 13.86 15.41 -14.66
CA ALA A 95 13.72 14.92 -16.04
C ALA A 95 13.18 13.48 -16.10
N LYS A 96 13.60 12.61 -15.17
CA LYS A 96 13.10 11.23 -15.11
C LYS A 96 11.65 11.16 -14.63
N VAL A 97 11.24 11.99 -13.66
CA VAL A 97 9.84 12.09 -13.23
C VAL A 97 8.97 12.65 -14.36
N ASP A 98 9.40 13.71 -15.03
CA ASP A 98 8.65 14.33 -16.13
C ASP A 98 8.39 13.36 -17.28
N ALA A 99 9.39 12.55 -17.64
CA ALA A 99 9.26 11.50 -18.67
C ALA A 99 8.24 10.39 -18.30
N LEU A 100 7.87 10.29 -17.02
CA LEU A 100 7.03 9.23 -16.48
C LEU A 100 5.67 9.74 -15.94
N ALA A 101 5.52 11.04 -15.72
CA ALA A 101 4.43 11.65 -14.95
C ALA A 101 3.00 11.40 -15.50
N SER A 102 2.89 11.15 -16.80
CA SER A 102 1.62 10.82 -17.48
C SER A 102 1.45 9.34 -17.78
N ASN A 103 2.47 8.51 -17.51
CA ASN A 103 2.44 7.11 -17.89
C ASN A 103 1.58 6.30 -16.91
N PRO A 104 0.46 5.69 -17.36
CA PRO A 104 -0.45 4.95 -16.48
C PRO A 104 0.16 3.65 -15.94
N LYS A 105 1.26 3.17 -16.53
CA LYS A 105 2.01 2.01 -16.04
C LYS A 105 2.92 2.34 -14.86
N VAL A 106 3.01 3.60 -14.42
CA VAL A 106 3.77 3.97 -13.21
C VAL A 106 2.80 4.15 -12.06
N PHE A 107 3.01 3.37 -10.99
CA PHE A 107 2.24 3.48 -9.76
C PHE A 107 2.97 4.29 -8.71
N ALA A 108 4.24 3.97 -8.45
CA ALA A 108 5.02 4.63 -7.41
C ALA A 108 6.50 4.77 -7.76
N TYR A 109 7.21 5.59 -6.99
CA TYR A 109 8.66 5.74 -6.99
C TYR A 109 9.21 5.34 -5.62
N TYR A 110 10.09 4.35 -5.61
CA TYR A 110 10.81 3.92 -4.43
C TYR A 110 12.07 4.79 -4.30
N LEU A 111 12.04 5.70 -3.30
CA LEU A 111 12.99 6.81 -3.18
C LEU A 111 14.19 6.50 -2.31
N SER A 112 14.05 5.61 -1.33
CA SER A 112 15.10 5.26 -0.40
C SER A 112 14.76 4.01 0.39
N ASP A 113 15.72 3.10 0.46
CA ASP A 113 15.68 1.88 1.27
C ASP A 113 16.52 2.14 2.53
N GLU A 114 15.86 2.09 3.69
CA GLU A 114 16.43 2.32 5.01
C GLU A 114 17.30 3.60 5.17
N PRO A 115 16.77 4.80 4.85
CA PRO A 115 17.46 6.03 5.23
C PRO A 115 17.46 6.14 6.76
N HIS A 116 18.64 6.09 7.37
CA HIS A 116 18.78 6.32 8.81
C HIS A 116 19.03 7.79 9.09
N ILE A 117 18.32 8.38 10.05
CA ILE A 117 18.44 9.81 10.37
C ILE A 117 19.85 10.17 10.84
N GLY A 118 20.53 9.25 11.52
CA GLY A 118 21.92 9.41 11.93
C GLY A 118 22.92 9.47 10.77
N ASP A 119 22.65 8.74 9.69
CA ASP A 119 23.50 8.70 8.48
C ASP A 119 23.12 9.82 7.50
N CYS A 120 21.82 10.14 7.44
CA CYS A 120 21.19 11.02 6.47
C CYS A 120 20.40 12.15 7.18
N PRO A 121 21.05 13.07 7.92
CA PRO A 121 20.35 14.09 8.71
C PRO A 121 19.50 15.03 7.84
N GLY A 122 19.90 15.27 6.59
CA GLY A 122 19.11 16.03 5.60
C GLY A 122 18.07 15.20 4.83
N GLY A 123 17.97 13.90 5.11
CA GLY A 123 17.14 12.95 4.39
C GLY A 123 15.66 13.32 4.34
N PRO A 124 15.01 13.71 5.46
CA PRO A 124 13.61 14.11 5.44
C PRO A 124 13.31 15.28 4.50
N ALA A 125 14.15 16.34 4.53
CA ALA A 125 13.98 17.50 3.65
C ALA A 125 14.23 17.16 2.17
N ALA A 126 15.20 16.28 1.89
CA ALA A 126 15.45 15.78 0.55
C ALA A 126 14.27 14.97 0.00
N LEU A 127 13.70 14.07 0.80
CA LEU A 127 12.51 13.30 0.43
C LEU A 127 11.31 14.21 0.21
N ARG A 128 11.13 15.24 1.05
CA ARG A 128 10.09 16.25 0.86
C ARG A 128 10.19 16.91 -0.51
N SER A 129 11.38 17.38 -0.88
CA SER A 129 11.64 17.96 -2.20
C SER A 129 11.29 17.00 -3.35
N ARG A 130 11.60 15.70 -3.23
CA ARG A 130 11.30 14.69 -4.25
C ARG A 130 9.83 14.32 -4.33
N ALA A 131 9.19 14.08 -3.18
CA ALA A 131 7.78 13.73 -3.07
C ALA A 131 6.88 14.85 -3.59
N ASP A 132 7.18 16.10 -3.24
CA ASP A 132 6.43 17.26 -3.73
C ASP A 132 6.56 17.41 -5.26
N TYR A 133 7.74 17.15 -5.83
CA TYR A 133 7.92 17.19 -7.28
C TYR A 133 7.11 16.09 -7.99
N ILE A 134 7.17 14.84 -7.49
CA ILE A 134 6.37 13.72 -8.01
C ILE A 134 4.87 14.08 -7.98
N ARG A 135 4.39 14.59 -6.84
CA ARG A 135 2.99 14.93 -6.65
C ARG A 135 2.55 16.01 -7.64
N ALA A 136 3.35 17.06 -7.80
CA ALA A 136 3.06 18.14 -8.75
C ALA A 136 3.06 17.65 -10.21
N ALA A 137 4.12 16.96 -10.64
CA ALA A 137 4.26 16.49 -12.02
C ALA A 137 3.18 15.47 -12.40
N SER A 138 2.86 14.53 -11.49
CA SER A 138 1.86 13.47 -11.73
C SER A 138 0.43 13.87 -11.37
N GLY A 139 0.19 15.11 -10.90
CA GLY A 139 -1.13 15.52 -10.39
C GLY A 139 -1.67 14.62 -9.28
N GLY A 140 -0.77 14.09 -8.43
CA GLY A 140 -1.10 13.18 -7.32
C GLY A 140 -1.42 11.72 -7.70
N ARG A 141 -1.33 11.36 -8.99
CA ARG A 141 -1.64 10.00 -9.48
C ARG A 141 -0.58 8.96 -9.10
N GLN A 142 0.69 9.38 -8.99
CA GLN A 142 1.82 8.49 -8.67
C GLN A 142 2.29 8.73 -7.24
N LYS A 143 2.71 7.65 -6.57
CA LYS A 143 3.11 7.70 -5.15
C LYS A 143 4.62 7.79 -4.95
N SER A 144 5.06 8.40 -3.87
CA SER A 144 6.43 8.25 -3.36
C SER A 144 6.46 7.23 -2.22
N PHE A 145 7.44 6.34 -2.21
CA PHE A 145 7.59 5.23 -1.27
C PHE A 145 9.00 5.17 -0.69
N ILE A 146 9.12 4.84 0.60
CA ILE A 146 10.38 4.54 1.30
C ILE A 146 10.19 3.31 2.22
N VAL A 147 11.28 2.69 2.66
CA VAL A 147 11.26 1.62 3.69
C VAL A 147 12.10 2.03 4.89
N LEU A 148 11.65 1.71 6.11
CA LEU A 148 12.29 2.07 7.37
C LEU A 148 12.36 0.85 8.33
N SER A 149 13.56 0.54 8.81
CA SER A 149 13.77 -0.57 9.74
C SER A 149 13.94 -0.18 11.21
N LYS A 150 14.35 1.06 11.51
CA LYS A 150 14.61 1.50 12.89
C LYS A 150 13.53 2.43 13.42
N VAL A 151 13.17 2.24 14.68
CA VAL A 151 12.17 3.07 15.38
C VAL A 151 12.60 4.54 15.43
N ALA A 152 13.90 4.80 15.59
CA ALA A 152 14.46 6.15 15.60
C ALA A 152 14.21 6.93 14.30
N ASP A 153 13.99 6.23 13.18
CA ASP A 153 13.77 6.85 11.87
C ASP A 153 12.30 7.16 11.60
N TYR A 154 11.36 6.56 12.33
CA TYR A 154 9.93 6.71 12.05
C TYR A 154 9.42 8.13 12.18
N GLN A 155 9.78 8.85 13.25
CA GLN A 155 9.31 10.24 13.42
C GLN A 155 9.99 11.17 12.40
N PRO A 156 11.32 11.17 12.23
CA PRO A 156 11.97 12.05 11.25
C PRO A 156 11.46 11.85 9.82
N PHE A 157 11.18 10.61 9.43
CA PHE A 157 10.75 10.27 8.07
C PHE A 157 9.23 10.12 7.91
N ALA A 158 8.43 10.36 8.96
CA ALA A 158 6.97 10.31 8.86
C ALA A 158 6.43 11.24 7.76
N PRO A 159 5.28 10.92 7.12
CA PRO A 159 4.72 11.70 6.02
C PRO A 159 4.56 13.20 6.30
N ALA A 160 4.28 13.60 7.55
CA ALA A 160 4.17 15.01 7.92
C ALA A 160 5.50 15.79 7.75
N ASN A 161 6.64 15.11 7.85
CA ASN A 161 7.97 15.71 7.76
C ASN A 161 8.60 15.52 6.37
N SER A 162 8.45 14.32 5.80
CA SER A 162 9.09 13.91 4.54
C SER A 162 8.18 14.04 3.32
N HIS A 163 6.88 14.31 3.50
CA HIS A 163 5.84 14.36 2.48
C HIS A 163 5.65 13.09 1.64
N VAL A 164 6.31 11.98 2.00
CA VAL A 164 6.17 10.72 1.28
C VAL A 164 4.76 10.16 1.47
N ASP A 165 4.18 9.60 0.41
CA ASP A 165 2.84 9.00 0.47
C ASP A 165 2.81 7.65 1.21
N LEU A 166 3.87 6.84 1.08
CA LEU A 166 3.91 5.46 1.57
C LEU A 166 5.22 5.17 2.34
N VAL A 167 5.11 4.43 3.45
CA VAL A 167 6.21 4.04 4.33
C VAL A 167 6.13 2.55 4.61
N GLY A 168 7.10 1.80 4.10
CA GLY A 168 7.29 0.39 4.39
C GLY A 168 7.99 0.17 5.72
N LEU A 169 7.56 -0.86 6.45
CA LEU A 169 8.16 -1.27 7.72
C LEU A 169 8.62 -2.72 7.59
N ASP A 170 9.91 -2.98 7.83
CA ASP A 170 10.57 -4.27 7.59
C ASP A 170 11.13 -4.91 8.89
N PRO A 171 10.26 -5.41 9.78
CA PRO A 171 10.62 -6.01 11.06
C PRO A 171 11.37 -7.36 10.96
N TYR A 172 11.36 -8.02 9.80
CA TYR A 172 11.89 -9.37 9.50
C TYR A 172 11.90 -10.34 10.70
N PRO A 173 10.78 -11.05 10.95
CA PRO A 173 10.60 -11.83 12.18
C PRO A 173 11.43 -13.12 12.23
N CYS A 174 11.84 -13.70 11.10
CA CYS A 174 12.51 -15.00 11.04
C CYS A 174 14.03 -14.86 10.99
N SER A 175 14.72 -15.24 12.06
CA SER A 175 16.19 -15.15 12.14
C SER A 175 16.80 -16.40 12.76
N VAL A 176 18.12 -16.56 12.65
CA VAL A 176 18.87 -17.65 13.31
C VAL A 176 18.62 -17.65 14.82
N ALA A 177 18.52 -16.46 15.43
CA ALA A 177 18.22 -16.31 16.85
C ALA A 177 16.75 -16.60 17.20
N ASN A 178 15.83 -16.50 16.23
CA ASN A 178 14.39 -16.75 16.39
C ASN A 178 13.88 -17.65 15.25
N PRO A 179 14.25 -18.94 15.24
CA PRO A 179 13.96 -19.83 14.10
C PRO A 179 12.47 -20.15 13.96
N GLN A 180 11.66 -19.90 15.00
CA GLN A 180 10.19 -20.00 14.94
C GLN A 180 9.52 -18.72 14.44
N CYS A 181 10.30 -17.69 14.11
CA CYS A 181 9.88 -16.33 13.79
C CYS A 181 9.22 -15.62 14.98
N ASP A 182 9.69 -14.41 15.27
CA ASP A 182 9.11 -13.56 16.31
C ASP A 182 8.11 -12.57 15.68
N LEU A 183 6.84 -12.98 15.61
CA LEU A 183 5.76 -12.17 15.04
C LEU A 183 5.49 -10.89 15.84
N GLY A 184 5.87 -10.85 17.12
CA GLY A 184 5.69 -9.68 17.99
C GLY A 184 6.38 -8.43 17.43
N LYS A 185 7.51 -8.61 16.74
CA LYS A 185 8.23 -7.54 16.04
C LYS A 185 7.34 -6.75 15.08
N ILE A 186 6.42 -7.41 14.39
CA ILE A 186 5.51 -6.74 13.44
C ILE A 186 4.62 -5.75 14.20
N GLY A 187 3.96 -6.22 15.27
CA GLY A 187 3.10 -5.40 16.12
C GLY A 187 3.86 -4.25 16.79
N GLU A 188 5.07 -4.49 17.25
CA GLU A 188 5.94 -3.48 17.84
C GLU A 188 6.31 -2.37 16.84
N LYS A 189 6.75 -2.73 15.63
CA LYS A 189 7.11 -1.74 14.60
C LYS A 189 5.91 -0.95 14.12
N VAL A 190 4.77 -1.60 13.89
CA VAL A 190 3.52 -0.88 13.52
C VAL A 190 3.14 0.09 14.62
N SER A 191 3.10 -0.35 15.88
CA SER A 191 2.74 0.52 17.02
C SER A 191 3.70 1.70 17.16
N ALA A 192 5.01 1.46 17.05
CA ALA A 192 6.03 2.50 17.11
C ALA A 192 5.90 3.51 15.96
N ALA A 193 5.67 3.04 14.73
CA ALA A 193 5.46 3.92 13.57
C ALA A 193 4.21 4.79 13.75
N ARG A 194 3.10 4.21 14.23
CA ARG A 194 1.87 4.95 14.53
C ARG A 194 2.09 6.01 15.61
N ALA A 195 2.78 5.66 16.70
CA ALA A 195 3.12 6.60 17.77
C ALA A 195 4.05 7.73 17.29
N ALA A 196 4.91 7.44 16.31
CA ALA A 196 5.81 8.40 15.67
C ALA A 196 5.14 9.28 14.59
N GLY A 197 3.84 9.12 14.34
CA GLY A 197 3.08 9.96 13.41
C GLY A 197 2.96 9.42 11.99
N VAL A 198 3.30 8.15 11.73
CA VAL A 198 2.98 7.49 10.46
C VAL A 198 1.50 7.08 10.47
N PRO A 199 0.65 7.59 9.56
CA PRO A 199 -0.76 7.18 9.48
C PRO A 199 -0.90 5.72 9.04
N LEU A 200 -1.92 5.00 9.52
CA LEU A 200 -2.14 3.60 9.15
C LEU A 200 -2.26 3.42 7.63
N ALA A 201 -2.97 4.32 6.97
CA ALA A 201 -3.20 4.30 5.53
C ALA A 201 -1.92 4.52 4.69
N ALA A 202 -0.84 5.01 5.32
CA ALA A 202 0.47 5.17 4.67
C ALA A 202 1.41 3.98 4.92
N ILE A 203 1.06 3.06 5.84
CA ILE A 203 1.91 1.90 6.15
C ILE A 203 1.80 0.88 5.02
N VAL A 204 2.97 0.46 4.53
CA VAL A 204 3.14 -0.65 3.58
C VAL A 204 3.70 -1.85 4.36
N PRO A 205 2.96 -2.97 4.44
CA PRO A 205 3.51 -4.23 4.97
C PRO A 205 4.72 -4.66 4.15
N VAL A 206 5.85 -4.95 4.81
CA VAL A 206 7.02 -5.56 4.16
C VAL A 206 7.15 -7.02 4.60
N TYR A 207 6.97 -7.93 3.65
CA TYR A 207 6.99 -9.38 3.87
C TYR A 207 8.40 -9.94 3.68
N GLN A 208 8.82 -10.82 4.59
CA GLN A 208 10.13 -11.48 4.55
C GLN A 208 10.07 -12.70 3.64
N ALA A 209 10.37 -12.58 2.35
CA ALA A 209 10.43 -13.75 1.46
C ALA A 209 11.87 -14.14 1.09
N PHE A 210 12.80 -13.96 2.03
CA PHE A 210 14.21 -14.25 1.86
C PHE A 210 14.82 -14.85 3.13
N GLY A 211 15.96 -15.49 2.91
CA GLY A 211 16.88 -15.91 3.95
C GLY A 211 18.33 -15.62 3.56
N GLN A 212 19.23 -16.05 4.41
CA GLN A 212 20.67 -15.82 4.30
C GLN A 212 21.48 -17.11 4.53
N GLU A 213 20.83 -18.27 4.44
CA GLU A 213 21.42 -19.59 4.64
C GLU A 213 22.54 -19.88 3.63
N ARG A 214 22.49 -19.26 2.44
CA ARG A 214 23.47 -19.37 1.36
C ARG A 214 24.18 -18.05 1.04
N ALA A 215 23.98 -17.03 1.86
CA ALA A 215 24.65 -15.72 1.75
C ALA A 215 25.93 -15.71 2.61
N THR A 216 26.77 -14.67 2.47
CA THR A 216 27.97 -14.51 3.32
C THR A 216 27.61 -14.09 4.75
N SER A 217 26.59 -13.26 4.91
CA SER A 217 25.94 -13.02 6.20
C SER A 217 24.98 -14.16 6.52
N HIS A 218 24.80 -14.51 7.79
CA HIS A 218 23.91 -15.59 8.23
C HIS A 218 23.04 -15.14 9.40
N TYR A 219 22.13 -14.19 9.16
CA TYR A 219 21.26 -13.65 10.21
C TYR A 219 19.79 -14.04 10.01
N TYR A 220 19.26 -13.87 8.80
CA TYR A 220 17.86 -14.18 8.49
C TYR A 220 17.70 -15.59 7.93
N ASN A 221 16.58 -16.23 8.25
CA ASN A 221 16.17 -17.50 7.65
C ASN A 221 15.03 -17.26 6.66
N LEU A 222 14.97 -18.02 5.58
CA LEU A 222 13.79 -18.06 4.74
C LEU A 222 12.64 -18.68 5.55
N PRO A 223 11.48 -18.01 5.66
CA PRO A 223 10.36 -18.60 6.39
C PRO A 223 9.92 -19.93 5.76
N THR A 224 9.42 -20.84 6.58
CA THR A 224 8.64 -21.99 6.08
C THR A 224 7.25 -21.53 5.63
N ALA A 225 6.52 -22.35 4.87
CA ALA A 225 5.17 -21.99 4.40
C ALA A 225 4.19 -21.67 5.55
N THR A 226 4.26 -22.41 6.66
CA THR A 226 3.44 -22.15 7.86
C THR A 226 3.82 -20.82 8.51
N GLN A 227 5.12 -20.51 8.59
CA GLN A 227 5.59 -19.24 9.15
C GLN A 227 5.19 -18.07 8.27
N GLU A 228 5.35 -18.19 6.94
CA GLU A 228 4.93 -17.14 6.00
C GLU A 228 3.43 -16.87 6.11
N HIS A 229 2.60 -17.92 6.21
CA HIS A 229 1.16 -17.75 6.42
C HIS A 229 0.86 -16.96 7.71
N ALA A 230 1.59 -17.23 8.79
CA ALA A 230 1.44 -16.51 10.05
C ALA A 230 1.91 -15.04 9.96
N ILE A 231 3.00 -14.78 9.24
CA ILE A 231 3.50 -13.41 8.96
C ILE A 231 2.44 -12.60 8.21
N LEU A 232 1.91 -13.15 7.11
CA LEU A 232 0.88 -12.49 6.29
C LEU A 232 -0.41 -12.25 7.09
N THR A 233 -0.81 -13.22 7.92
CA THR A 233 -1.98 -13.10 8.79
C THR A 233 -1.83 -11.97 9.82
N GLU A 234 -0.65 -11.85 10.44
CA GLU A 234 -0.39 -10.80 11.42
C GLU A 234 -0.35 -9.41 10.77
N TRP A 235 0.27 -9.29 9.60
CA TRP A 235 0.23 -8.06 8.81
C TRP A 235 -1.20 -7.66 8.44
N LYS A 236 -2.02 -8.60 7.94
CA LYS A 236 -3.42 -8.33 7.61
C LYS A 236 -4.23 -7.88 8.83
N ARG A 237 -3.97 -8.47 9.99
CA ARG A 237 -4.64 -8.07 11.24
C ARG A 237 -4.32 -6.63 11.63
N LEU A 238 -3.06 -6.20 11.45
CA LEU A 238 -2.58 -4.88 11.86
C LEU A 238 -2.83 -3.78 10.83
N VAL A 239 -2.76 -4.13 9.54
CA VAL A 239 -2.90 -3.22 8.40
C VAL A 239 -3.81 -3.91 7.36
N PRO A 240 -5.15 -3.92 7.57
CA PRO A 240 -6.07 -4.76 6.80
C PRO A 240 -6.38 -4.27 5.39
N SER A 241 -6.06 -3.03 5.05
CA SER A 241 -6.36 -2.46 3.73
C SER A 241 -5.26 -1.48 3.29
N PRO A 242 -4.01 -1.96 3.14
CA PRO A 242 -2.92 -1.09 2.72
C PRO A 242 -3.09 -0.71 1.24
N VAL A 243 -2.59 0.47 0.86
CA VAL A 243 -2.59 0.88 -0.56
C VAL A 243 -1.71 -0.06 -1.39
N MET A 244 -0.62 -0.54 -0.79
CA MET A 244 0.37 -1.44 -1.37
C MET A 244 0.98 -2.31 -0.28
N ASP A 245 1.36 -3.54 -0.60
CA ASP A 245 2.30 -4.36 0.17
C ASP A 245 3.59 -4.62 -0.62
N TYR A 246 4.65 -5.01 0.09
CA TYR A 246 5.98 -5.22 -0.46
C TYR A 246 6.57 -6.56 0.00
N THR A 247 6.75 -7.50 -0.92
CA THR A 247 7.55 -8.71 -0.68
C THR A 247 9.03 -8.46 -0.98
N TYR A 248 9.89 -8.51 0.05
CA TYR A 248 11.33 -8.41 -0.14
C TYR A 248 11.93 -9.77 -0.54
N GLY A 249 12.15 -9.86 -1.87
CA GLY A 249 13.04 -10.80 -2.55
C GLY A 249 12.34 -11.84 -3.42
N TRP A 250 12.24 -11.62 -4.74
CA TRP A 250 12.01 -12.71 -5.70
C TRP A 250 13.29 -13.48 -6.00
N GLY A 251 14.26 -12.81 -6.63
CA GLY A 251 15.51 -13.42 -7.09
C GLY A 251 16.65 -13.32 -6.06
N ASN A 252 17.60 -14.24 -6.18
CA ASN A 252 18.75 -14.35 -5.29
C ASN A 252 19.71 -13.18 -5.44
N GLN A 253 20.28 -12.77 -4.31
CA GLN A 253 21.26 -11.70 -4.16
C GLN A 253 22.43 -12.18 -3.29
N GLY A 254 23.57 -11.48 -3.33
CA GLY A 254 24.69 -11.79 -2.43
C GLY A 254 24.33 -11.65 -0.95
N SER A 255 23.39 -10.77 -0.62
CA SER A 255 22.90 -10.50 0.74
C SER A 255 21.64 -11.29 1.12
N ALA A 256 21.01 -12.00 0.17
CA ALA A 256 19.75 -12.69 0.36
C ALA A 256 19.67 -13.91 -0.57
N ASN A 257 19.88 -15.10 -0.01
CA ASN A 257 19.82 -16.39 -0.69
C ASN A 257 19.67 -17.48 0.38
N PRO A 258 18.64 -18.34 0.34
CA PRO A 258 17.57 -18.44 -0.68
C PRO A 258 16.54 -17.31 -0.64
N THR A 259 15.72 -17.21 -1.69
CA THR A 259 14.64 -16.22 -1.86
C THR A 259 13.34 -16.87 -2.34
N LEU A 260 12.30 -16.09 -2.62
CA LEU A 260 10.98 -16.61 -3.01
C LEU A 260 11.04 -17.51 -4.27
N VAL A 261 11.96 -17.25 -5.21
CA VAL A 261 12.14 -18.09 -6.40
C VAL A 261 12.52 -19.53 -6.05
N ASP A 262 13.19 -19.76 -4.91
CA ASP A 262 13.66 -21.08 -4.48
C ASP A 262 12.58 -21.90 -3.74
N SER A 263 11.41 -21.33 -3.44
CA SER A 263 10.39 -21.98 -2.61
C SER A 263 9.00 -21.93 -3.25
N SER A 264 8.65 -23.01 -3.96
CA SER A 264 7.29 -23.21 -4.50
C SER A 264 6.22 -23.24 -3.41
N ALA A 265 6.58 -23.68 -2.20
CA ALA A 265 5.68 -23.68 -1.05
C ALA A 265 5.32 -22.26 -0.62
N LEU A 266 6.30 -21.35 -0.53
CA LEU A 266 6.05 -19.93 -0.23
C LEU A 266 5.28 -19.25 -1.36
N GLN A 267 5.63 -19.53 -2.62
CA GLN A 267 4.89 -19.01 -3.78
C GLN A 267 3.39 -19.36 -3.71
N LYS A 268 3.06 -20.59 -3.29
CA LYS A 268 1.67 -21.02 -3.09
C LYS A 268 0.96 -20.26 -1.95
N VAL A 269 1.68 -19.97 -0.86
CA VAL A 269 1.15 -19.18 0.27
C VAL A 269 0.77 -17.78 -0.19
N PHE A 270 1.68 -17.08 -0.87
CA PHE A 270 1.40 -15.74 -1.43
C PHE A 270 0.24 -15.75 -2.42
N ALA A 271 0.24 -16.69 -3.38
CA ALA A 271 -0.84 -16.78 -4.36
C ALA A 271 -2.21 -16.99 -3.72
N THR A 272 -2.28 -17.83 -2.68
CA THR A 272 -3.52 -18.05 -1.93
C THR A 272 -3.94 -16.81 -1.16
N PHE A 273 -2.98 -16.14 -0.50
CA PHE A 273 -3.23 -14.93 0.28
C PHE A 273 -3.82 -13.80 -0.60
N PHE A 274 -3.22 -13.53 -1.76
CA PHE A 274 -3.72 -12.50 -2.68
C PHE A 274 -5.08 -12.86 -3.31
N ALA A 275 -5.32 -14.14 -3.60
CA ALA A 275 -6.60 -14.59 -4.18
C ALA A 275 -7.80 -14.46 -3.22
N THR A 276 -7.58 -14.49 -1.91
CA THR A 276 -8.65 -14.40 -0.90
C THR A 276 -9.04 -12.97 -0.51
N GLY A 277 -8.46 -11.97 -1.20
CA GLY A 277 -8.68 -10.55 -0.93
C GLY A 277 -7.88 -10.13 0.30
N SER A 278 -6.80 -9.38 0.07
CA SER A 278 -6.06 -8.69 1.13
C SER A 278 -6.92 -7.60 1.75
#